data_AF-A0A3B0AH80-F1
#
_entry.id   AF-A0A3B0AH80-F1
#
_cell.length_a   1.000
_cell.length_b   1.000
_cell.length_c   1.000
_cell.angle_alpha   90.00
_cell.angle_beta   90.00
_cell.angle_gamma   90.00
#
_symmetry.space_group_name_H-M   'P 1'
#
loop_
_entity.id
_entity.type
_entity.pdbx_description
1 polymer ?
#
loop_
_entity_poly.entity_id
_entity_poly.type
_entity_poly.pdbx_seq_one_letter_code
_entity_poly.pdbx_strand_id
1 'polypeptide(L)' 'MVTTTYQVQGMTCGHCVSAVSAEVGAIPGVNDVQVDLASGQVTVTSEDALDTASVRAAVDEAGYDLVDA' A
#
# COMPACT_ATOMS: atom_id res chain seq x y z
N MET A 1 -2.07 -6.20 16.16
CA MET A 1 -2.64 -5.29 15.14
C MET A 1 -1.92 -3.98 15.22
N VAL A 2 -1.30 -3.58 14.11
CA VAL A 2 -0.60 -2.31 13.94
C VAL A 2 -1.10 -1.62 12.67
N THR A 3 -0.96 -0.30 12.63
CA THR A 3 -1.31 0.51 11.46
C THR A 3 -0.08 1.28 11.03
N THR A 4 0.28 1.15 9.76
CA THR A 4 1.42 1.84 9.14
C THR A 4 0.93 2.60 7.91
N THR A 5 1.44 3.80 7.69
CA THR A 5 1.06 4.63 6.55
C THR A 5 2.25 4.80 5.63
N TYR A 6 2.04 4.55 4.35
CA TYR A 6 3.03 4.66 3.30
C TYR A 6 2.65 5.77 2.32
N GLN A 7 3.65 6.38 1.71
CA GLN A 7 3.45 7.33 0.62
C GLN A 7 3.74 6.65 -0.72
N VAL A 8 2.76 6.67 -1.62
CA VAL A 8 2.85 6.09 -2.97
C VAL A 8 2.69 7.19 -4.01
N GLN A 9 3.55 7.18 -5.03
CA GLN A 9 3.49 8.08 -6.18
C GLN A 9 3.09 7.35 -7.47
N GLY A 10 2.57 8.11 -8.43
CA GLY A 10 2.16 7.61 -9.75
C GLY A 10 0.68 7.23 -9.87
N MET A 11 -0.06 7.15 -8.76
CA MET A 11 -1.52 6.93 -8.80
C MET A 11 -2.24 8.17 -9.33
N THR A 12 -2.97 8.03 -10.44
CA THR A 12 -3.64 9.16 -11.12
C THR A 12 -5.13 8.93 -11.38
N CYS A 13 -5.66 7.73 -11.13
CA CYS A 13 -7.08 7.43 -11.32
C CYS A 13 -7.58 6.37 -10.32
N GLY A 14 -8.90 6.22 -10.20
CA GLY A 14 -9.52 5.26 -9.27
C GLY A 14 -9.16 3.79 -9.52
N HIS A 15 -8.78 3.41 -10.75
CA HIS A 15 -8.27 2.06 -11.01
C HIS A 15 -6.89 1.81 -10.38
N CYS A 16 -6.08 2.87 -10.20
CA CYS A 16 -4.79 2.78 -9.53
C CYS A 16 -4.94 2.35 -8.08
N VAL A 17 -5.96 2.87 -7.41
CA VAL A 17 -6.29 2.55 -6.02
C VAL A 17 -6.56 1.06 -5.85
N SER A 18 -7.43 0.50 -6.70
CA SER A 18 -7.78 -0.92 -6.61
C SER A 18 -6.59 -1.84 -6.84
N ALA A 19 -5.66 -1.48 -7.74
CA ALA A 19 -4.44 -2.24 -7.97
C ALA A 19 -3.54 -2.25 -6.74
N VAL A 20 -3.22 -1.07 -6.17
CA VAL A 20 -2.38 -0.98 -4.97
C VAL A 20 -3.01 -1.69 -3.77
N SER A 21 -4.31 -1.49 -3.53
CA SER A 21 -5.02 -2.18 -2.44
C SER A 21 -5.00 -3.70 -2.60
N ALA A 22 -5.11 -4.22 -3.83
CA ALA A 22 -5.10 -5.66 -4.09
C ALA A 22 -3.71 -6.26 -3.82
N GLU A 23 -2.65 -5.66 -4.35
CA GLU A 23 -1.29 -6.18 -4.17
C GLU A 23 -0.82 -6.09 -2.71
N VAL A 24 -1.03 -4.93 -2.06
CA VAL A 24 -0.65 -4.75 -0.65
C VAL A 24 -1.52 -5.62 0.27
N GLY A 25 -2.80 -5.80 -0.07
CA GLY A 25 -3.71 -6.68 0.67
C GLY A 25 -3.35 -8.17 0.58
N ALA A 26 -2.58 -8.58 -0.42
CA ALA A 26 -2.11 -9.96 -0.58
C ALA A 26 -0.90 -10.30 0.31
N ILE A 27 -0.28 -9.30 0.96
CA ILE A 27 0.85 -9.52 1.87
C ILE A 27 0.35 -10.29 3.11
N PRO A 28 1.00 -11.41 3.48
CA PRO A 28 0.62 -12.18 4.65
C PRO A 28 0.55 -11.33 5.93
N GLY A 29 -0.55 -11.47 6.68
CA GLY A 29 -0.80 -10.72 7.91
C GLY A 29 -1.45 -9.35 7.69
N VAL A 30 -1.69 -8.91 6.44
CA VAL A 30 -2.52 -7.72 6.17
C VAL A 30 -3.99 -8.05 6.39
N ASN A 31 -4.68 -7.16 7.10
CA ASN A 31 -6.10 -7.26 7.40
C ASN A 31 -6.94 -6.22 6.63
N ASP A 32 -6.39 -5.01 6.44
CA ASP A 32 -7.09 -3.92 5.76
C ASP A 32 -6.11 -2.97 5.07
N VAL A 33 -6.51 -2.41 3.92
CA VAL A 33 -5.75 -1.43 3.15
C VAL A 33 -6.67 -0.29 2.72
N GLN A 34 -6.36 0.92 3.17
CA GLN A 34 -7.06 2.15 2.79
C GLN A 34 -6.15 3.03 1.95
N VAL A 35 -6.61 3.46 0.79
CA VAL A 35 -5.85 4.33 -0.10
C VAL A 35 -6.56 5.67 -0.25
N ASP A 36 -5.86 6.74 0.06
CA ASP A 36 -6.28 8.10 -0.25
C ASP A 36 -5.58 8.58 -1.51
N LEU A 37 -6.29 8.54 -2.64
CA LEU A 37 -5.76 8.99 -3.94
C LEU A 37 -5.43 10.48 -3.95
N ALA A 38 -6.12 11.31 -3.16
CA ALA A 38 -5.91 12.76 -3.18
C ALA A 38 -4.57 13.13 -2.55
N SER A 39 -4.16 12.41 -1.50
CA SER A 39 -2.86 12.61 -0.84
C SER A 39 -1.78 11.63 -1.30
N GLY A 40 -2.14 10.53 -1.97
CA GLY A 40 -1.22 9.44 -2.31
C GLY A 40 -0.84 8.55 -1.12
N GLN A 41 -1.56 8.65 0.00
CA GLN A 41 -1.30 7.83 1.19
C GLN A 41 -1.97 6.47 1.10
N VAL A 42 -1.26 5.45 1.58
CA VAL A 42 -1.74 4.08 1.75
C VAL A 42 -1.60 3.70 3.21
N THR A 43 -2.72 3.54 3.90
CA THR A 43 -2.76 3.08 5.29
C THR A 43 -3.04 1.59 5.33
N VAL A 44 -2.14 0.83 5.94
CA VAL A 44 -2.21 -0.62 6.03
C VAL A 44 -2.38 -1.03 7.48
N THR A 45 -3.39 -1.86 7.75
CA THR A 45 -3.58 -2.51 9.04
C THR A 45 -3.19 -3.97 8.93
N SER A 46 -2.26 -4.41 9.78
CA SER A 46 -1.70 -5.76 9.77
C SER A 46 -1.61 -6.35 11.17
N GLU A 47 -1.42 -7.66 11.27
CA GLU A 47 -1.25 -8.39 12.53
C GLU A 47 -0.02 -7.85 13.30
N ASP A 48 1.10 -7.74 12.60
CA ASP A 48 2.40 -7.22 13.05
C ASP A 48 2.98 -6.22 12.04
N ALA A 49 4.09 -5.56 12.41
CA ALA A 49 4.77 -4.62 11.52
C ALA A 49 5.23 -5.33 10.24
N LEU A 50 4.85 -4.77 9.09
CA LEU A 50 5.25 -5.30 7.79
C LEU A 50 6.68 -4.90 7.48
N ASP A 51 7.38 -5.77 6.77
CA ASP A 51 8.64 -5.42 6.15
C ASP A 51 8.40 -4.42 5.01
N THR A 52 9.01 -3.23 5.11
CA THR A 52 8.88 -2.17 4.11
C THR A 52 9.31 -2.62 2.71
N ALA A 53 10.29 -3.55 2.60
CA ALA A 53 10.69 -4.06 1.28
C ALA A 53 9.59 -4.90 0.63
N SER A 54 8.86 -5.69 1.42
CA SER A 54 7.68 -6.44 0.96
C SER A 54 6.55 -5.53 0.49
N VAL A 55 6.27 -4.44 1.24
CA VAL A 55 5.27 -3.44 0.83
C VAL A 55 5.71 -2.73 -0.45
N ARG A 56 6.99 -2.34 -0.57
CA ARG A 56 7.52 -1.74 -1.79
C ARG A 56 7.36 -2.67 -3.00
N ALA A 57 7.72 -3.96 -2.87
CA ALA A 57 7.59 -4.91 -3.97
C ALA A 57 6.13 -5.05 -4.46
N ALA A 58 5.16 -5.07 -3.55
CA ALA A 58 3.74 -5.10 -3.92
C ALA A 58 3.29 -3.81 -4.65
N VAL A 59 3.78 -2.64 -4.20
CA VAL A 59 3.51 -1.35 -4.85
C VAL A 59 4.15 -1.29 -6.24
N ASP A 60 5.38 -1.79 -6.39
CA ASP A 60 6.10 -1.87 -7.66
C ASP A 60 5.40 -2.82 -8.65
N GLU A 61 4.90 -3.97 -8.17
CA GLU A 61 4.11 -4.93 -8.96
C GLU A 61 2.78 -4.32 -9.44
N ALA A 62 2.15 -3.48 -8.61
CA ALA A 62 0.99 -2.67 -9.01
C ALA A 62 1.34 -1.57 -10.04
N GLY A 63 2.63 -1.30 -10.27
CA GLY A 63 3.13 -0.32 -11.24
C GLY A 63 3.30 1.09 -10.67
N TYR A 64 3.51 1.23 -9.36
CA TYR A 64 3.66 2.51 -8.67
C TYR A 64 4.94 2.53 -7.82
N ASP A 65 5.30 3.70 -7.30
CA ASP A 65 6.53 3.86 -6.51
C ASP A 65 6.19 4.14 -5.05
N LEU A 66 6.75 3.36 -4.12
CA LEU A 66 6.73 3.65 -2.69
C LEU A 66 7.86 4.61 -2.33
N VAL A 67 7.50 5.82 -1.88
CA VAL A 67 8.45 6.92 -1.66
C VAL A 67 8.71 7.24 -0.20
N ASP A 68 7.85 6.81 0.72
CA ASP A 68 8.01 7.00 2.18
C ASP A 68 7.27 5.91 2.97
N ALA A 69 7.72 5.61 4.20
CA ALA A 69 7.28 4.48 5.03
C ALA A 69 7.35 4.76 6.53
#